data_AF-A0A3A5ULH5-F1
#
_entry.id   AF-A0A3A5ULH5-F1
#
_cell.length_a   1.000
_cell.length_b   1.000
_cell.length_c   1.000
_cell.angle_alpha   90.00
_cell.angle_beta   90.00
_cell.angle_gamma   90.00
#
_symmetry.space_group_name_H-M   'P 1'
#
loop_
_entity.id
_entity.type
_entity.pdbx_description
1 polymer ?
#
loop_
_entity_poly.entity_id
_entity_poly.type
_entity_poly.pdbx_seq_one_letter_code
_entity_poly.pdbx_strand_id
1 'polypeptide(L)'
;MVSKVLVANRGEIACRILRACSEAGLESVAIYAENDASSLFVELADESVMLHGDTIAETYLDQNQILMIAGETGADAIHPGFGFLSERADFARAVTAAGIQWVGPSANAIEKMGDKMTARITMRDAGVPVIPGEEIESTDEEEALIAIQQASTRVGYPLLLKASSGGGGKGMRAVEHPEELLDAARSARREALTAFGDGRVYLERLLTGSKHVEIQVLADRHGRTIHLGERECSVQRRHQKVFEEAPCATMTEEIRDAMGKAAVAAAMAVNYEGAGTVEFLLAPNGEFFFLEMNTRIQVEHPVTELVTGVDIVREQLRIAAGEPMSCGELHIRGHAIEVRLYAEDASNNFLPAIGPLAVFIPPEGPGIRLDTGVRQGDEVTPNYDPMLAKLIVWAPSREEALQRMRRALEEFVVLGTTTNLRFLRELCDVPDVIEGTTDTTMIDRLWPQGWTPSVPVHIEDAALMAAAIGESAGLHRLTSTSSSGSNDSSGPVSPFATLNRRYP
;
A
#
# COMPACT_ATOMS: atom_id res chain seq x y z
N MET A 1 2.22 -21.38 -21.26
CA MET A 1 3.01 -21.91 -20.13
C MET A 1 3.86 -20.76 -19.67
N VAL A 2 3.92 -20.51 -18.36
CA VAL A 2 4.78 -19.48 -17.77
C VAL A 2 6.01 -20.19 -17.23
N SER A 3 7.19 -19.71 -17.60
CA SER A 3 8.48 -20.27 -17.21
C SER A 3 9.48 -19.20 -16.78
N LYS A 4 9.39 -17.98 -17.32
CA LYS A 4 10.22 -16.85 -16.95
C LYS A 4 9.39 -15.58 -16.80
N VAL A 5 9.46 -14.95 -15.62
CA VAL A 5 8.62 -13.80 -15.26
C VAL A 5 9.49 -12.54 -15.15
N LEU A 6 9.15 -11.51 -15.93
CA LEU A 6 9.69 -10.17 -15.72
C LEU A 6 8.83 -9.42 -14.70
N VAL A 7 9.47 -8.89 -13.66
CA VAL A 7 8.82 -8.07 -12.64
C VAL A 7 8.95 -6.60 -13.00
N ALA A 8 7.88 -6.01 -13.51
CA ALA A 8 7.83 -4.61 -13.94
C ALA A 8 7.56 -3.66 -12.76
N ASN A 9 8.37 -3.76 -11.70
CA ASN A 9 8.24 -2.98 -10.48
C ASN A 9 9.57 -2.93 -9.70
N ARG A 10 9.58 -2.29 -8.52
CA ARG A 10 10.73 -2.14 -7.64
C ARG A 10 10.36 -2.37 -6.16
N GLY A 11 11.34 -2.24 -5.27
CA GLY A 11 11.11 -2.22 -3.82
C GLY A 11 10.57 -3.54 -3.26
N GLU A 12 9.73 -3.46 -2.22
CA GLU A 12 9.25 -4.66 -1.50
C GLU A 12 8.44 -5.58 -2.42
N ILE A 13 7.55 -5.02 -3.25
CA ILE A 13 6.66 -5.83 -4.07
C ILE A 13 7.43 -6.60 -5.14
N ALA A 14 8.51 -6.03 -5.67
CA ALA A 14 9.42 -6.76 -6.52
C ALA A 14 10.05 -7.94 -5.76
N CYS A 15 10.56 -7.73 -4.55
CA CYS A 15 11.09 -8.81 -3.71
C CYS A 15 10.04 -9.91 -3.45
N ARG A 16 8.79 -9.52 -3.16
CA ARG A 16 7.67 -10.44 -2.90
C ARG A 16 7.35 -11.33 -4.11
N ILE A 17 7.34 -10.75 -5.31
CA ILE A 17 7.08 -11.48 -6.56
C ILE A 17 8.25 -12.39 -6.92
N LEU A 18 9.49 -11.91 -6.82
CA LEU A 18 10.70 -12.70 -7.11
C LEU A 18 10.78 -13.94 -6.21
N ARG A 19 10.45 -13.80 -4.92
CA ARG A 19 10.35 -14.94 -3.99
C ARG A 19 9.28 -15.94 -4.42
N ALA A 20 8.10 -15.47 -4.85
CA ALA A 20 7.04 -16.34 -5.35
C ALA A 20 7.45 -17.10 -6.62
N CYS A 21 8.16 -16.44 -7.54
CA CYS A 21 8.73 -17.07 -8.74
C CYS A 21 9.71 -18.18 -8.34
N SER A 22 10.66 -17.89 -7.45
CA SER A 22 11.65 -18.86 -6.96
C SER A 22 10.99 -20.09 -6.33
N GLU A 23 10.01 -19.91 -5.44
CA GLU A 23 9.26 -21.01 -4.81
C GLU A 23 8.38 -21.81 -5.78
N ALA A 24 7.96 -21.17 -6.89
CA ALA A 24 7.22 -21.82 -7.96
C ALA A 24 8.15 -22.51 -8.98
N GLY A 25 9.46 -22.35 -8.88
CA GLY A 25 10.44 -22.89 -9.84
C GLY A 25 10.41 -22.16 -11.19
N LEU A 26 10.03 -20.87 -11.20
CA LEU A 26 10.04 -20.00 -12.37
C LEU A 26 11.30 -19.13 -12.36
N GLU A 27 11.93 -18.97 -13.52
CA GLU A 27 13.01 -18.00 -13.69
C GLU A 27 12.45 -16.57 -13.58
N SER A 28 13.27 -15.63 -13.17
CA SER A 28 12.84 -14.28 -12.84
C SER A 28 13.78 -13.20 -13.38
N VAL A 29 13.18 -12.12 -13.90
CA VAL A 29 13.89 -10.95 -14.40
C VAL A 29 13.49 -9.72 -13.61
N ALA A 30 14.45 -9.01 -13.01
CA ALA A 30 14.24 -7.69 -12.44
C ALA A 30 14.67 -6.59 -13.43
N ILE A 31 13.93 -5.48 -13.45
CA ILE A 31 14.33 -4.24 -14.13
C ILE A 31 14.65 -3.17 -13.09
N TYR A 32 15.71 -2.40 -13.29
CA TYR A 32 16.14 -1.40 -12.31
C TYR A 32 16.64 -0.11 -12.95
N ALA A 33 16.31 1.04 -12.36
CA ALA A 33 16.95 2.31 -12.70
C ALA A 33 18.35 2.40 -12.07
N GLU A 34 19.24 3.26 -12.56
CA GLU A 34 20.63 3.36 -12.07
C GLU A 34 20.71 3.60 -10.55
N ASN A 35 19.81 4.42 -10.00
CA ASN A 35 19.70 4.71 -8.58
C ASN A 35 19.14 3.53 -7.73
N ASP A 36 18.67 2.45 -8.36
CA ASP A 36 18.23 1.21 -7.72
C ASP A 36 19.23 0.06 -7.93
N ALA A 37 20.40 0.30 -8.53
CA ALA A 37 21.36 -0.76 -8.89
C ALA A 37 21.86 -1.61 -7.72
N SER A 38 21.79 -1.10 -6.48
CA SER A 38 22.18 -1.81 -5.26
C SER A 38 20.97 -2.24 -4.40
N SER A 39 19.75 -2.07 -4.90
CA SER A 39 18.53 -2.41 -4.18
C SER A 39 18.34 -3.92 -4.06
N LEU A 40 17.75 -4.38 -2.95
CA LEU A 40 17.62 -5.79 -2.61
C LEU A 40 16.99 -6.65 -3.73
N PHE A 41 15.97 -6.14 -4.41
CA PHE A 41 15.27 -6.89 -5.46
C PHE A 41 16.16 -7.21 -6.68
N VAL A 42 17.19 -6.41 -6.95
CA VAL A 42 18.14 -6.64 -8.05
C VAL A 42 18.98 -7.89 -7.81
N GLU A 43 19.27 -8.19 -6.55
CA GLU A 43 20.05 -9.37 -6.15
C GLU A 43 19.19 -10.64 -6.01
N LEU A 44 17.86 -10.49 -5.88
CA LEU A 44 16.94 -11.61 -5.71
C LEU A 44 16.55 -12.28 -7.03
N ALA A 45 16.64 -11.56 -8.15
CA ALA A 45 16.28 -12.09 -9.46
C ALA A 45 17.38 -12.96 -10.06
N ASP A 46 17.01 -13.90 -10.93
CA ASP A 46 17.97 -14.73 -11.67
C ASP A 46 18.73 -13.92 -12.73
N GLU A 47 18.06 -12.91 -13.30
CA GLU A 47 18.59 -11.97 -14.26
C GLU A 47 18.11 -10.54 -13.94
N SER A 48 18.98 -9.54 -14.09
CA SER A 48 18.67 -8.15 -13.77
C SER A 48 19.13 -7.23 -14.89
N VAL A 49 18.22 -6.42 -15.42
CA VAL A 49 18.47 -5.52 -16.57
C VAL A 49 18.27 -4.06 -16.18
N MET A 50 19.27 -3.23 -16.48
CA MET A 50 19.22 -1.80 -16.19
C MET A 50 18.31 -1.08 -17.19
N LEU A 51 17.45 -0.20 -16.69
CA LEU A 51 16.66 0.73 -17.46
C LEU A 51 17.50 1.97 -17.81
N HIS A 52 17.28 2.50 -19.00
CA HIS A 52 17.86 3.73 -19.51
C HIS A 52 16.94 4.92 -19.25
N GLY A 53 17.45 5.94 -18.56
CA GLY A 53 16.72 7.16 -18.25
C GLY A 53 16.98 7.64 -16.83
N ASP A 54 16.71 8.93 -16.58
CA ASP A 54 16.95 9.55 -15.27
C ASP A 54 15.64 9.75 -14.49
N THR A 55 14.50 9.72 -15.18
CA THR A 55 13.18 9.95 -14.61
C THR A 55 12.36 8.67 -14.48
N ILE A 56 11.35 8.68 -13.60
CA ILE A 56 10.38 7.58 -13.49
C ILE A 56 9.67 7.35 -14.85
N ALA A 57 9.44 8.41 -15.63
CA ALA A 57 8.79 8.34 -16.93
C ALA A 57 9.63 7.58 -17.98
N GLU A 58 10.95 7.76 -17.95
CA GLU A 58 11.90 7.12 -18.86
C GLU A 58 12.32 5.72 -18.38
N THR A 59 12.04 5.38 -17.13
CA THR A 59 12.41 4.10 -16.51
C THR A 59 11.17 3.22 -16.27
N TYR A 60 10.64 3.20 -15.04
CA TYR A 60 9.58 2.29 -14.61
C TYR A 60 8.22 2.52 -15.29
N LEU A 61 8.04 3.62 -16.04
CA LEU A 61 6.85 3.88 -16.84
C LEU A 61 7.08 3.76 -18.36
N ASP A 62 8.30 3.43 -18.81
CA ASP A 62 8.60 3.24 -20.22
C ASP A 62 8.17 1.84 -20.69
N GLN A 63 6.94 1.76 -21.16
CA GLN A 63 6.34 0.53 -21.68
C GLN A 63 7.16 -0.10 -22.81
N ASN A 64 7.73 0.70 -23.71
CA ASN A 64 8.47 0.17 -24.86
C ASN A 64 9.74 -0.51 -24.41
N GLN A 65 10.46 0.14 -23.49
CA GLN A 65 11.70 -0.40 -22.94
C GLN A 65 11.47 -1.70 -22.18
N ILE A 66 10.42 -1.76 -21.35
CA ILE A 66 10.07 -2.97 -20.61
C ILE A 66 9.71 -4.13 -21.56
N LEU A 67 8.97 -3.85 -22.64
CA LEU A 67 8.63 -4.87 -23.64
C LEU A 67 9.86 -5.36 -24.43
N MET A 68 10.79 -4.45 -24.76
CA MET A 68 12.06 -4.84 -25.40
C MET A 68 12.86 -5.77 -24.49
N ILE A 69 13.03 -5.41 -23.21
CA ILE A 69 13.75 -6.23 -22.22
C ILE A 69 13.06 -7.59 -22.06
N ALA A 70 11.73 -7.64 -21.99
CA ALA A 70 11.00 -8.90 -21.90
C ALA A 70 11.30 -9.81 -23.11
N GLY A 71 11.36 -9.24 -24.32
CA GLY A 71 11.72 -9.96 -25.54
C GLY A 71 13.17 -10.44 -25.57
N GLU A 72 14.12 -9.62 -25.12
CA GLU A 72 15.56 -9.94 -25.09
C GLU A 72 15.91 -11.03 -24.07
N THR A 73 15.29 -10.96 -22.88
CA THR A 73 15.48 -11.93 -21.79
C THR A 73 14.67 -13.21 -21.97
N GLY A 74 13.71 -13.21 -22.91
CA GLY A 74 12.82 -14.33 -23.17
C GLY A 74 11.76 -14.53 -22.09
N ALA A 75 11.38 -13.48 -21.36
CA ALA A 75 10.30 -13.54 -20.38
C ALA A 75 8.95 -13.82 -21.07
N ASP A 76 8.22 -14.82 -20.59
CA ASP A 76 6.92 -15.22 -21.13
C ASP A 76 5.74 -14.70 -20.29
N ALA A 77 6.02 -14.05 -19.15
CA ALA A 77 5.05 -13.29 -18.37
C ALA A 77 5.63 -11.98 -17.83
N ILE A 78 4.78 -10.97 -17.67
CA ILE A 78 5.09 -9.72 -16.96
C ILE A 78 4.17 -9.59 -15.75
N HIS A 79 4.76 -9.49 -14.56
CA HIS A 79 4.06 -9.19 -13.32
C HIS A 79 4.26 -7.70 -12.97
N PRO A 80 3.20 -6.88 -12.95
CA PRO A 80 3.35 -5.44 -12.75
C PRO A 80 3.36 -5.03 -11.28
N GLY A 81 3.01 -5.92 -10.35
CA GLY A 81 2.92 -5.59 -8.92
C GLY A 81 1.80 -4.59 -8.64
N PHE A 82 2.10 -3.53 -7.90
CA PHE A 82 1.20 -2.40 -7.66
C PHE A 82 1.85 -1.05 -7.97
N GLY A 83 1.04 -0.04 -8.29
CA GLY A 83 1.56 1.24 -8.77
C GLY A 83 2.19 1.14 -10.15
N PHE A 84 2.90 2.18 -10.57
CA PHE A 84 3.50 2.27 -11.91
C PHE A 84 2.51 1.91 -13.03
N LEU A 85 2.79 0.81 -13.75
CA LEU A 85 2.02 0.35 -14.91
C LEU A 85 0.95 -0.70 -14.58
N SER A 86 0.75 -1.06 -13.30
CA SER A 86 -0.15 -2.15 -12.90
C SER A 86 -1.61 -1.95 -13.27
N GLU A 87 -2.06 -0.71 -13.41
CA GLU A 87 -3.43 -0.35 -13.79
C GLU A 87 -3.45 0.40 -15.13
N ARG A 88 -2.47 0.14 -15.99
CA ARG A 88 -2.36 0.74 -17.32
C ARG A 88 -2.90 -0.21 -18.38
N ALA A 89 -4.15 0.01 -18.79
CA ALA A 89 -4.84 -0.82 -19.78
C ALA A 89 -4.11 -0.85 -21.14
N ASP A 90 -3.48 0.26 -21.53
CA ASP A 90 -2.61 0.35 -22.70
C ASP A 90 -1.40 -0.58 -22.60
N PHE A 91 -0.76 -0.64 -21.43
CA PHE A 91 0.38 -1.53 -21.20
C PHE A 91 -0.05 -3.01 -21.21
N ALA A 92 -1.13 -3.36 -20.50
CA ALA A 92 -1.65 -4.72 -20.51
C ALA A 92 -2.02 -5.20 -21.94
N ARG A 93 -2.58 -4.31 -22.78
CA ARG A 93 -2.80 -4.60 -24.21
C ARG A 93 -1.49 -4.81 -24.97
N ALA A 94 -0.48 -3.97 -24.73
CA ALA A 94 0.80 -4.09 -25.42
C ALA A 94 1.52 -5.40 -25.06
N VAL A 95 1.52 -5.78 -23.78
CA VAL A 95 2.07 -7.06 -23.28
C VAL A 95 1.40 -8.24 -23.97
N THR A 96 0.07 -8.29 -23.96
CA THR A 96 -0.68 -9.38 -24.59
C THR A 96 -0.53 -9.40 -26.12
N ALA A 97 -0.46 -8.24 -26.77
CA ALA A 97 -0.21 -8.13 -28.22
C ALA A 97 1.21 -8.60 -28.61
N ALA A 98 2.18 -8.49 -27.71
CA ALA A 98 3.52 -9.04 -27.88
C ALA A 98 3.60 -10.57 -27.63
N GLY A 99 2.48 -11.22 -27.27
CA GLY A 99 2.43 -12.65 -26.97
C GLY A 99 2.93 -13.03 -25.58
N ILE A 100 3.17 -12.05 -24.71
CA ILE A 100 3.61 -12.23 -23.33
C ILE A 100 2.37 -12.30 -22.41
N GLN A 101 2.39 -13.16 -21.39
CA GLN A 101 1.30 -13.24 -20.41
C GLN A 101 1.30 -12.02 -19.50
N TRP A 102 0.17 -11.33 -19.42
CA TRP A 102 -0.07 -10.30 -18.41
C TRP A 102 -0.52 -10.96 -17.10
N VAL A 103 0.23 -10.78 -16.01
CA VAL A 103 -0.17 -11.31 -14.69
C VAL A 103 -1.10 -10.31 -14.01
N GLY A 104 -2.36 -10.33 -14.41
CA GLY A 104 -3.40 -9.43 -13.93
C GLY A 104 -4.67 -9.52 -14.78
N PRO A 105 -5.68 -8.69 -14.51
CA PRO A 105 -6.93 -8.71 -15.26
C PRO A 105 -6.75 -8.19 -16.68
N SER A 106 -7.73 -8.49 -17.54
CA SER A 106 -7.74 -7.99 -18.92
C SER A 106 -7.70 -6.46 -18.98
N ALA A 107 -7.10 -5.91 -20.04
CA ALA A 107 -7.06 -4.47 -20.24
C ALA A 107 -8.45 -3.81 -20.27
N ASN A 108 -9.47 -4.52 -20.76
CA ASN A 108 -10.85 -4.04 -20.72
C ASN A 108 -11.39 -3.94 -19.29
N ALA A 109 -11.04 -4.88 -18.40
CA ALA A 109 -11.41 -4.78 -16.98
C ALA A 109 -10.69 -3.61 -16.30
N ILE A 110 -9.40 -3.43 -16.58
CA ILE A 110 -8.61 -2.29 -16.09
C ILE A 110 -9.25 -0.96 -16.53
N GLU A 111 -9.60 -0.83 -17.81
CA GLU A 111 -10.19 0.39 -18.37
C GLU A 111 -11.59 0.68 -17.79
N LYS A 112 -12.46 -0.34 -17.72
CA LYS A 112 -13.80 -0.19 -17.16
C LYS A 112 -13.81 0.21 -15.70
N MET A 113 -12.88 -0.34 -14.90
CA MET A 113 -12.80 -0.06 -13.47
C MET A 113 -11.97 1.18 -13.14
N GLY A 114 -11.07 1.60 -14.03
CA GLY A 114 -10.30 2.84 -13.90
C GLY A 114 -11.13 4.11 -14.14
N ASP A 115 -12.19 4.02 -14.96
CA ASP A 115 -13.15 5.12 -15.14
C ASP A 115 -14.25 5.08 -14.07
N LYS A 116 -14.29 6.10 -13.20
CA LYS A 116 -15.19 6.13 -12.03
C LYS A 116 -16.68 6.00 -12.41
N MET A 117 -17.10 6.65 -13.48
CA MET A 117 -18.51 6.64 -13.89
C MET A 117 -18.89 5.30 -14.50
N THR A 118 -18.07 4.78 -15.41
CA THR A 118 -18.24 3.45 -16.01
C THR A 118 -18.21 2.36 -14.93
N ALA A 119 -17.30 2.45 -13.97
CA ALA A 119 -17.23 1.54 -12.83
C ALA A 119 -18.54 1.56 -12.04
N ARG A 120 -19.03 2.75 -11.63
CA ARG A 120 -20.29 2.87 -10.88
C ARG A 120 -21.50 2.31 -11.63
N ILE A 121 -21.63 2.63 -12.92
CA ILE A 121 -22.71 2.09 -13.76
C ILE A 121 -22.62 0.57 -13.81
N THR A 122 -21.42 0.03 -14.07
CA THR A 122 -21.18 -1.42 -14.13
C THR A 122 -21.53 -2.10 -12.81
N MET A 123 -21.13 -1.52 -11.68
CA MET A 123 -21.43 -2.05 -10.34
C MET A 123 -22.93 -2.03 -10.04
N ARG A 124 -23.62 -0.93 -10.34
CA ARG A 124 -25.07 -0.82 -10.16
C ARG A 124 -25.81 -1.86 -11.00
N ASP A 125 -25.43 -2.03 -12.26
CA ASP A 125 -26.05 -3.00 -13.17
C ASP A 125 -25.77 -4.45 -12.73
N ALA A 126 -24.66 -4.68 -12.01
CA ALA A 126 -24.32 -5.94 -11.36
C ALA A 126 -25.00 -6.16 -10.00
N GLY A 127 -25.83 -5.24 -9.53
CA GLY A 127 -26.51 -5.32 -8.23
C GLY A 127 -25.60 -5.05 -7.03
N VAL A 128 -24.41 -4.49 -7.25
CA VAL A 128 -23.48 -4.08 -6.20
C VAL A 128 -23.96 -2.72 -5.65
N PRO A 129 -24.16 -2.57 -4.33
CA PRO A 129 -24.57 -1.29 -3.75
C PRO A 129 -23.57 -0.18 -4.08
N VAL A 130 -24.02 0.90 -4.69
CA VAL A 130 -23.23 2.12 -4.96
C VAL A 130 -23.74 3.26 -4.11
N ILE A 131 -22.86 4.20 -3.73
CA ILE A 131 -23.27 5.37 -2.94
C ILE A 131 -24.38 6.09 -3.70
N PRO A 132 -25.54 6.37 -3.06
CA PRO A 132 -26.60 7.14 -3.67
C PRO A 132 -26.06 8.49 -4.16
N GLY A 133 -26.19 8.74 -5.45
CA GLY A 133 -25.67 9.95 -6.06
C GLY A 133 -26.10 10.10 -7.51
N GLU A 134 -26.02 11.33 -8.00
CA GLU A 134 -26.49 11.74 -9.32
C GLU A 134 -25.46 12.67 -9.97
N GLU A 135 -25.15 12.41 -11.24
CA GLU A 135 -24.38 13.34 -12.06
C GLU A 135 -25.29 14.43 -12.61
N ILE A 136 -24.82 15.67 -12.57
CA ILE A 136 -25.53 16.82 -13.11
C ILE A 136 -24.96 17.11 -14.50
N GLU A 137 -25.71 16.70 -15.52
CA GLU A 137 -25.26 16.75 -16.92
C GLU A 137 -25.18 18.18 -17.49
N SER A 138 -26.00 19.11 -16.99
CA SER A 138 -26.04 20.47 -17.55
C SER A 138 -24.79 21.27 -17.21
N THR A 139 -24.21 21.90 -18.23
CA THR A 139 -23.09 22.84 -18.12
C THR A 139 -23.57 24.28 -17.95
N ASP A 140 -24.84 24.58 -18.22
CA ASP A 140 -25.44 25.87 -17.90
C ASP A 140 -25.59 26.03 -16.38
N GLU A 141 -25.29 27.21 -15.85
CA GLU A 141 -25.29 27.43 -14.40
C GLU A 141 -26.68 27.40 -13.78
N GLU A 142 -27.68 28.00 -14.41
CA GLU A 142 -29.02 28.09 -13.85
C GLU A 142 -29.70 26.72 -13.88
N GLU A 143 -29.59 26.01 -15.00
CA GLU A 143 -30.10 24.65 -15.14
C GLU A 143 -29.40 23.66 -14.19
N ALA A 144 -28.08 23.74 -14.06
CA ALA A 144 -27.33 22.89 -13.15
C ALA A 144 -27.73 23.12 -11.69
N LEU A 145 -27.90 24.37 -11.25
CA LEU A 145 -28.30 24.66 -9.87
C LEU A 145 -29.72 24.14 -9.56
N ILE A 146 -30.66 24.22 -10.50
CA ILE A 146 -32.00 23.64 -10.35
C ILE A 146 -31.90 22.11 -10.24
N ALA A 147 -31.12 21.47 -11.11
CA ALA A 147 -30.92 20.03 -11.10
C ALA A 147 -30.27 19.55 -9.79
N ILE A 148 -29.25 20.28 -9.29
CA ILE A 148 -28.59 20.01 -8.00
C ILE A 148 -29.60 20.07 -6.85
N GLN A 149 -30.46 21.10 -6.83
CA GLN A 149 -31.47 21.22 -5.78
C GLN A 149 -32.48 20.07 -5.82
N GLN A 150 -32.90 19.65 -7.01
CA GLN A 150 -33.79 18.48 -7.17
C GLN A 150 -33.10 17.17 -6.78
N ALA A 151 -31.82 16.98 -7.12
CA ALA A 151 -31.06 15.80 -6.73
C ALA A 151 -30.84 15.75 -5.20
N SER A 152 -30.61 16.90 -4.55
CA SER A 152 -30.39 16.98 -3.11
C SER A 152 -31.54 16.42 -2.28
N THR A 153 -32.78 16.55 -2.74
CA THR A 153 -33.96 16.03 -2.05
C THR A 153 -34.11 14.51 -2.21
N ARG A 154 -33.61 13.94 -3.30
CA ARG A 154 -33.60 12.49 -3.55
C ARG A 154 -32.46 11.78 -2.83
N VAL A 155 -31.26 12.37 -2.85
CA VAL A 155 -30.06 11.81 -2.22
C VAL A 155 -30.11 11.96 -0.70
N GLY A 156 -30.55 13.12 -0.20
CA GLY A 156 -30.64 13.42 1.22
C GLY A 156 -29.32 13.88 1.86
N TYR A 157 -29.43 14.75 2.87
CA TYR A 157 -28.29 15.33 3.60
C TYR A 157 -27.73 14.39 4.69
N PRO A 158 -26.44 14.49 5.04
CA PRO A 158 -25.42 15.37 4.45
C PRO A 158 -24.97 14.91 3.06
N LEU A 159 -24.54 15.86 2.23
CA LEU A 159 -24.16 15.65 0.82
C LEU A 159 -22.67 15.94 0.60
N LEU A 160 -22.12 15.30 -0.44
CA LEU A 160 -20.79 15.56 -0.95
C LEU A 160 -20.91 15.94 -2.43
N LEU A 161 -20.55 17.18 -2.74
CA LEU A 161 -20.38 17.65 -4.11
C LEU A 161 -18.97 17.33 -4.59
N LYS A 162 -18.83 16.75 -5.77
CA LYS A 162 -17.54 16.42 -6.41
C LYS A 162 -17.53 16.93 -7.85
N ALA A 163 -16.36 17.29 -8.38
CA ALA A 163 -16.22 17.50 -9.82
C ALA A 163 -16.35 16.17 -10.56
N SER A 164 -17.16 16.10 -11.63
CA SER A 164 -17.33 14.87 -12.43
C SER A 164 -16.00 14.38 -13.03
N SER A 165 -15.20 15.32 -13.52
CA SER A 165 -13.92 15.07 -14.21
C SER A 165 -12.71 15.10 -13.28
N GLY A 166 -12.93 15.08 -11.96
CA GLY A 166 -11.90 15.30 -10.93
C GLY A 166 -11.36 14.03 -10.26
N GLY A 167 -10.05 14.02 -10.01
CA GLY A 167 -9.33 13.01 -9.22
C GLY A 167 -8.57 13.63 -8.03
N GLY A 168 -8.27 12.84 -6.99
CA GLY A 168 -7.39 13.25 -5.90
C GLY A 168 -7.97 14.26 -4.89
N GLY A 169 -9.29 14.25 -4.69
CA GLY A 169 -9.95 15.03 -3.62
C GLY A 169 -10.10 16.54 -3.85
N LYS A 170 -9.63 17.06 -5.00
CA LYS A 170 -9.83 18.46 -5.40
C LYS A 170 -11.28 18.68 -5.86
N GLY A 171 -11.88 19.82 -5.50
CA GLY A 171 -13.28 20.14 -5.82
C GLY A 171 -14.33 19.34 -5.06
N MET A 172 -13.99 18.76 -3.90
CA MET A 172 -14.97 18.11 -3.02
C MET A 172 -15.49 19.08 -1.97
N ARG A 173 -16.82 19.17 -1.77
CA ARG A 173 -17.42 19.97 -0.70
C ARG A 173 -18.52 19.20 0.03
N ALA A 174 -18.35 19.07 1.33
CA ALA A 174 -19.43 18.62 2.22
C ALA A 174 -20.48 19.73 2.34
N VAL A 175 -21.75 19.34 2.33
CA VAL A 175 -22.91 20.21 2.54
C VAL A 175 -23.77 19.54 3.61
N GLU A 176 -23.83 20.12 4.80
CA GLU A 176 -24.57 19.52 5.90
C GLU A 176 -26.03 19.95 5.89
N HIS A 177 -26.30 21.19 5.45
CA HIS A 177 -27.63 21.77 5.50
C HIS A 177 -28.09 22.35 4.14
N PRO A 178 -29.41 22.33 3.85
CA PRO A 178 -29.94 22.81 2.56
C PRO A 178 -29.60 24.26 2.21
N GLU A 179 -29.46 25.13 3.21
CA GLU A 179 -29.09 26.53 3.05
C GLU A 179 -27.69 26.73 2.48
N GLU A 180 -26.78 25.76 2.64
CA GLU A 180 -25.40 25.81 2.16
C GLU A 180 -25.27 25.35 0.70
N LEU A 181 -26.27 24.63 0.18
CA LEU A 181 -26.17 23.88 -1.07
C LEU A 181 -25.80 24.75 -2.27
N LEU A 182 -26.51 25.87 -2.47
CA LEU A 182 -26.35 26.69 -3.68
C LEU A 182 -24.97 27.35 -3.73
N ASP A 183 -24.47 27.82 -2.60
CA ASP A 183 -23.15 28.46 -2.54
C ASP A 183 -22.03 27.44 -2.67
N ALA A 184 -22.17 26.27 -2.04
CA ALA A 184 -21.25 25.16 -2.21
C ALA A 184 -21.20 24.68 -3.67
N ALA A 185 -22.36 24.55 -4.33
CA ALA A 185 -22.50 24.16 -5.72
C ALA A 185 -21.83 25.15 -6.68
N ARG A 186 -22.09 26.45 -6.55
CA ARG A 186 -21.42 27.49 -7.36
C ARG A 186 -19.91 27.42 -7.19
N SER A 187 -19.42 27.27 -5.96
CA SER A 187 -17.99 27.18 -5.71
C SER A 187 -17.38 25.92 -6.31
N ALA A 188 -18.01 24.75 -6.15
CA ALA A 188 -17.52 23.48 -6.69
C ALA A 188 -17.44 23.51 -8.23
N ARG A 189 -18.48 24.03 -8.89
CA ARG A 189 -18.52 24.17 -10.36
C ARG A 189 -17.42 25.11 -10.87
N ARG A 190 -17.22 26.27 -10.22
CA ARG A 190 -16.16 27.21 -10.60
C ARG A 190 -14.77 26.59 -10.46
N GLU A 191 -14.53 25.83 -9.40
CA GLU A 191 -13.27 25.11 -9.19
C GLU A 191 -13.08 24.02 -10.27
N ALA A 192 -14.12 23.25 -10.57
CA ALA A 192 -14.10 22.23 -11.61
C ALA A 192 -13.80 22.82 -13.01
N LEU A 193 -14.45 23.92 -13.38
CA LEU A 193 -14.17 24.65 -14.63
C LEU A 193 -12.72 25.15 -14.69
N THR A 194 -12.22 25.69 -13.59
CA THR A 194 -10.85 26.23 -13.52
C THR A 194 -9.80 25.13 -13.61
N ALA A 195 -10.04 24.01 -12.94
CA ALA A 195 -9.08 22.91 -12.84
C ALA A 195 -9.12 21.96 -14.05
N PHE A 196 -10.30 21.72 -14.62
CA PHE A 196 -10.55 20.64 -15.58
C PHE A 196 -11.26 21.09 -16.86
N GLY A 197 -11.65 22.37 -16.98
CA GLY A 197 -12.41 22.88 -18.13
C GLY A 197 -13.84 22.35 -18.21
N ASP A 198 -14.31 21.64 -17.19
CA ASP A 198 -15.62 21.00 -17.12
C ASP A 198 -16.32 21.38 -15.81
N GLY A 199 -17.50 21.99 -15.92
CA GLY A 199 -18.28 22.49 -14.78
C GLY A 199 -19.30 21.50 -14.25
N ARG A 200 -19.36 20.27 -14.77
CA ARG A 200 -20.24 19.23 -14.28
C ARG A 200 -19.81 18.77 -12.88
N VAL A 201 -20.81 18.56 -12.05
CA VAL A 201 -20.64 18.10 -10.67
C VAL A 201 -21.45 16.83 -10.44
N TYR A 202 -20.90 16.00 -9.57
CA TYR A 202 -21.53 14.81 -9.05
C TYR A 202 -21.97 15.08 -7.62
N LEU A 203 -23.24 14.82 -7.32
CA LEU A 203 -23.79 14.95 -5.98
C LEU A 203 -23.98 13.54 -5.40
N GLU A 204 -23.39 13.25 -4.26
CA GLU A 204 -23.59 11.97 -3.57
C GLU A 204 -23.86 12.15 -2.08
N ARG A 205 -24.39 11.11 -1.44
CA ARG A 205 -24.56 11.07 0.01
C ARG A 205 -23.19 11.07 0.69
N LEU A 206 -22.98 12.00 1.63
CA LEU A 206 -21.79 12.00 2.47
C LEU A 206 -21.94 10.95 3.56
N LEU A 207 -21.09 9.93 3.54
CA LEU A 207 -21.03 8.94 4.60
C LEU A 207 -20.08 9.42 5.70
N THR A 208 -20.59 9.52 6.92
CA THR A 208 -19.82 9.92 8.11
C THR A 208 -19.55 8.71 9.00
N GLY A 209 -18.42 8.72 9.72
CA GLY A 209 -18.01 7.62 10.61
C GLY A 209 -17.89 6.27 9.90
N SER A 210 -17.59 6.26 8.60
CA SER A 210 -17.52 5.03 7.82
C SER A 210 -16.15 4.38 7.91
N LYS A 211 -16.15 3.06 7.92
CA LYS A 211 -14.96 2.24 7.75
C LYS A 211 -14.65 2.10 6.27
N HIS A 212 -13.36 2.02 5.94
CA HIS A 212 -12.92 1.56 4.64
C HIS A 212 -12.72 0.05 4.74
N VAL A 213 -13.58 -0.73 4.10
CA VAL A 213 -13.54 -2.19 4.12
C VAL A 213 -13.45 -2.69 2.70
N GLU A 214 -12.55 -3.62 2.46
CA GLU A 214 -12.29 -4.11 1.11
C GLU A 214 -12.24 -5.63 1.06
N ILE A 215 -12.66 -6.19 -0.07
CA ILE A 215 -12.78 -7.63 -0.27
C ILE A 215 -11.76 -8.09 -1.31
N GLN A 216 -10.89 -9.03 -0.92
CA GLN A 216 -9.99 -9.70 -1.84
C GLN A 216 -10.78 -10.63 -2.76
N VAL A 217 -10.59 -10.50 -4.08
CA VAL A 217 -11.13 -11.44 -5.06
C VAL A 217 -10.02 -12.17 -5.81
N LEU A 218 -10.32 -13.41 -6.20
CA LEU A 218 -9.53 -14.20 -7.15
C LEU A 218 -10.45 -14.76 -8.24
N ALA A 219 -10.04 -14.65 -9.50
CA ALA A 219 -10.78 -15.20 -10.63
C ALA A 219 -9.84 -15.94 -11.60
N ASP A 220 -10.20 -17.17 -11.99
CA ASP A 220 -9.42 -17.95 -12.96
C ASP A 220 -10.10 -18.05 -14.33
N ARG A 221 -9.35 -18.55 -15.32
CA ARG A 221 -9.84 -18.78 -16.69
C ARG A 221 -10.79 -19.98 -16.82
N HIS A 222 -11.02 -20.71 -15.73
CA HIS A 222 -11.85 -21.92 -15.68
C HIS A 222 -13.27 -21.63 -15.14
N GLY A 223 -13.60 -20.35 -14.97
CA GLY A 223 -14.94 -19.88 -14.59
C GLY A 223 -15.15 -19.80 -13.08
N ARG A 224 -14.09 -19.95 -12.28
CA ARG A 224 -14.18 -19.82 -10.83
C ARG A 224 -13.81 -18.40 -10.41
N THR A 225 -14.69 -17.76 -9.64
CA THR A 225 -14.46 -16.46 -8.99
C THR A 225 -14.83 -16.59 -7.52
N ILE A 226 -13.90 -16.26 -6.62
CA ILE A 226 -14.07 -16.36 -5.17
C ILE A 226 -13.64 -15.07 -4.49
N HIS A 227 -14.01 -14.91 -3.22
CA HIS A 227 -13.40 -13.93 -2.33
C HIS A 227 -12.57 -14.61 -1.22
N LEU A 228 -11.53 -13.93 -0.75
CA LEU A 228 -10.65 -14.39 0.34
C LEU A 228 -10.92 -13.65 1.66
N GLY A 229 -12.18 -13.23 1.86
CA GLY A 229 -12.59 -12.42 3.01
C GLY A 229 -12.27 -10.94 2.87
N GLU A 230 -12.47 -10.21 3.96
CA GLU A 230 -12.34 -8.77 4.05
C GLU A 230 -11.06 -8.30 4.76
N ARG A 231 -10.65 -7.08 4.45
CA ARG A 231 -9.69 -6.27 5.22
C ARG A 231 -10.34 -4.98 5.67
N GLU A 232 -10.02 -4.54 6.87
CA GLU A 232 -10.30 -3.19 7.32
C GLU A 232 -9.07 -2.30 7.13
N CYS A 233 -9.24 -1.20 6.41
CA CYS A 233 -8.17 -0.26 6.08
C CYS A 233 -8.55 1.18 6.46
N SER A 234 -9.36 1.37 7.50
CA SER A 234 -9.92 2.69 7.86
C SER A 234 -8.90 3.62 8.48
N VAL A 235 -7.85 3.09 9.10
CA VAL A 235 -6.80 3.90 9.72
C VAL A 235 -5.90 4.49 8.64
N GLN A 236 -6.24 5.71 8.25
CA GLN A 236 -5.65 6.42 7.12
C GLN A 236 -5.16 7.81 7.51
N ARG A 237 -4.11 8.26 6.84
CA ARG A 237 -3.61 9.65 6.89
C ARG A 237 -3.72 10.25 5.50
N ARG A 238 -4.51 11.32 5.32
CA ARG A 238 -4.71 11.96 4.00
C ARG A 238 -5.07 10.95 2.90
N HIS A 239 -5.98 10.02 3.22
CA HIS A 239 -6.41 8.91 2.36
C HIS A 239 -5.33 7.85 2.04
N GLN A 240 -4.17 7.88 2.70
CA GLN A 240 -3.16 6.83 2.62
C GLN A 240 -3.35 5.86 3.80
N LYS A 241 -3.51 4.58 3.51
CA LYS A 241 -3.65 3.50 4.51
C LYS A 241 -2.34 3.34 5.29
N VAL A 242 -2.44 3.18 6.61
CA VAL A 242 -1.31 3.12 7.55
C VAL A 242 -1.31 1.83 8.37
N PHE A 243 -2.51 1.39 8.76
CA PHE A 243 -2.77 0.18 9.53
C PHE A 243 -3.94 -0.54 8.88
N GLU A 244 -3.75 -1.83 8.64
CA GLU A 244 -4.70 -2.71 7.98
C GLU A 244 -4.85 -3.99 8.78
N GLU A 245 -6.06 -4.54 8.84
CA GLU A 245 -6.27 -5.80 9.54
C GLU A 245 -7.27 -6.72 8.84
N ALA A 246 -7.11 -8.02 9.06
CA ALA A 246 -8.01 -9.05 8.57
C ALA A 246 -8.27 -10.09 9.68
N PRO A 247 -9.52 -10.53 9.90
CA PRO A 247 -10.77 -9.93 9.39
C PRO A 247 -11.06 -8.53 9.98
N CYS A 248 -12.10 -7.87 9.49
CA CYS A 248 -12.54 -6.58 10.04
C CYS A 248 -13.19 -6.75 11.43
N ALA A 249 -12.79 -5.94 12.40
CA ALA A 249 -13.17 -6.09 13.81
C ALA A 249 -14.69 -6.02 14.07
N THR A 250 -15.41 -5.23 13.26
CA THR A 250 -16.86 -5.00 13.43
C THR A 250 -17.72 -5.84 12.47
N MET A 251 -17.12 -6.80 11.77
CA MET A 251 -17.78 -7.54 10.71
C MET A 251 -18.61 -8.71 11.25
N THR A 252 -19.93 -8.71 10.98
CA THR A 252 -20.80 -9.86 11.25
C THR A 252 -20.75 -10.88 10.10
N GLU A 253 -21.25 -12.10 10.32
CA GLU A 253 -21.35 -13.11 9.27
C GLU A 253 -22.25 -12.65 8.12
N GLU A 254 -23.35 -11.97 8.43
CA GLU A 254 -24.31 -11.47 7.44
C GLU A 254 -23.71 -10.38 6.56
N ILE A 255 -23.01 -9.40 7.15
CA ILE A 255 -22.36 -8.33 6.38
C ILE A 255 -21.23 -8.92 5.54
N ARG A 256 -20.44 -9.84 6.09
CA ARG A 256 -19.35 -10.51 5.36
C ARG A 256 -19.86 -11.28 4.14
N ASP A 257 -20.92 -12.05 4.31
CA ASP A 257 -21.54 -12.79 3.20
C ASP A 257 -22.11 -11.84 2.13
N ALA A 258 -22.79 -10.76 2.54
CA ALA A 258 -23.33 -9.77 1.62
C ALA A 258 -22.22 -9.03 0.83
N MET A 259 -21.17 -8.57 1.51
CA MET A 259 -20.04 -7.88 0.88
C MET A 259 -19.21 -8.84 0.00
N GLY A 260 -19.00 -10.08 0.44
CA GLY A 260 -18.33 -11.12 -0.33
C GLY A 260 -19.05 -11.44 -1.64
N LYS A 261 -20.38 -11.60 -1.59
CA LYS A 261 -21.22 -11.77 -2.80
C LYS A 261 -21.17 -10.56 -3.71
N ALA A 262 -21.22 -9.35 -3.15
CA ALA A 262 -21.13 -8.12 -3.92
C ALA A 262 -19.76 -7.99 -4.63
N ALA A 263 -18.67 -8.34 -3.96
CA ALA A 263 -17.33 -8.32 -4.56
C ALA A 263 -17.15 -9.36 -5.67
N VAL A 264 -17.68 -10.57 -5.49
CA VAL A 264 -17.69 -11.60 -6.54
C VAL A 264 -18.54 -11.14 -7.73
N ALA A 265 -19.72 -10.55 -7.50
CA ALA A 265 -20.56 -9.99 -8.56
C ALA A 265 -19.85 -8.86 -9.33
N ALA A 266 -19.15 -7.97 -8.62
CA ALA A 266 -18.32 -6.91 -9.21
C ALA A 266 -17.26 -7.49 -10.17
N ALA A 267 -16.50 -8.49 -9.71
CA ALA A 267 -15.48 -9.15 -10.52
C ALA A 267 -16.08 -9.85 -11.75
N MET A 268 -17.19 -10.57 -11.58
CA MET A 268 -17.88 -11.24 -12.70
C MET A 268 -18.40 -10.24 -13.74
N ALA A 269 -18.88 -9.06 -13.33
CA ALA A 269 -19.43 -8.05 -14.23
C ALA A 269 -18.42 -7.51 -15.26
N VAL A 270 -17.12 -7.61 -14.96
CA VAL A 270 -16.05 -7.18 -15.85
C VAL A 270 -15.24 -8.34 -16.44
N ASN A 271 -15.71 -9.58 -16.28
CA ASN A 271 -14.97 -10.80 -16.66
C ASN A 271 -13.54 -10.76 -16.10
N TYR A 272 -13.43 -10.51 -14.79
CA TYR A 272 -12.15 -10.34 -14.11
C TYR A 272 -11.29 -11.61 -14.16
N GLU A 273 -9.96 -11.43 -14.14
CA GLU A 273 -8.97 -12.51 -14.09
C GLU A 273 -7.84 -12.10 -13.13
N GLY A 274 -7.29 -13.06 -12.38
CA GLY A 274 -6.19 -12.83 -11.44
C GLY A 274 -6.68 -12.35 -10.08
N ALA A 275 -5.85 -11.57 -9.39
CA ALA A 275 -6.15 -10.99 -8.08
C ALA A 275 -6.54 -9.52 -8.20
N GLY A 276 -7.59 -9.15 -7.47
CA GLY A 276 -8.07 -7.78 -7.38
C GLY A 276 -8.74 -7.52 -6.04
N THR A 277 -9.07 -6.27 -5.79
CA THR A 277 -9.78 -5.88 -4.57
C THR A 277 -10.96 -4.99 -4.90
N VAL A 278 -12.10 -5.28 -4.29
CA VAL A 278 -13.29 -4.42 -4.34
C VAL A 278 -13.40 -3.65 -3.03
N GLU A 279 -13.27 -2.33 -3.09
CA GLU A 279 -13.29 -1.44 -1.93
C GLU A 279 -14.70 -0.91 -1.66
N PHE A 280 -15.06 -0.83 -0.38
CA PHE A 280 -16.35 -0.34 0.09
C PHE A 280 -16.19 0.66 1.25
N LEU A 281 -17.14 1.58 1.35
CA LEU A 281 -17.40 2.31 2.58
C LEU A 281 -18.48 1.58 3.37
N LEU A 282 -18.17 1.15 4.60
CA LEU A 282 -19.10 0.51 5.53
C LEU A 282 -19.55 1.53 6.58
N ALA A 283 -20.82 1.89 6.55
CA ALA A 283 -21.43 2.82 7.50
C ALA A 283 -21.70 2.16 8.86
N PRO A 284 -21.81 2.93 9.96
CA PRO A 284 -22.06 2.39 11.31
C PRO A 284 -23.35 1.56 11.45
N ASN A 285 -24.33 1.78 10.58
CA ASN A 285 -25.60 1.05 10.57
C ASN A 285 -25.53 -0.29 9.81
N GLY A 286 -24.37 -0.66 9.26
CA GLY A 286 -24.16 -1.88 8.49
C GLY A 286 -24.44 -1.76 6.99
N GLU A 287 -24.88 -0.60 6.50
CA GLU A 287 -24.95 -0.35 5.06
C GLU A 287 -23.55 -0.22 4.48
N PHE A 288 -23.30 -0.80 3.31
CA PHE A 288 -22.03 -0.67 2.60
C PHE A 288 -22.23 -0.22 1.16
N PHE A 289 -21.24 0.47 0.62
CA PHE A 289 -21.31 1.06 -0.71
C PHE A 289 -19.97 0.94 -1.42
N PHE A 290 -20.00 0.49 -2.67
CA PHE A 290 -18.85 0.39 -3.55
C PHE A 290 -18.16 1.75 -3.68
N LEU A 291 -16.85 1.74 -3.49
CA LEU A 291 -15.97 2.88 -3.63
C LEU A 291 -15.20 2.80 -4.94
N GLU A 292 -14.41 1.74 -5.09
CA GLU A 292 -13.60 1.45 -6.28
C GLU A 292 -13.22 -0.03 -6.36
N MET A 293 -12.60 -0.43 -7.47
CA MET A 293 -11.96 -1.73 -7.59
C MET A 293 -10.52 -1.54 -8.02
N ASN A 294 -9.57 -1.95 -7.19
CA ASN A 294 -8.17 -1.99 -7.57
C ASN A 294 -7.92 -3.22 -8.42
N THR A 295 -7.48 -2.99 -9.66
CA THR A 295 -7.37 -4.04 -10.68
C THR A 295 -5.99 -4.73 -10.66
N ARG A 296 -5.50 -4.98 -9.44
CA ARG A 296 -4.13 -5.43 -9.13
C ARG A 296 -4.05 -6.00 -7.72
N ILE A 297 -2.90 -6.57 -7.37
CA ILE A 297 -2.55 -6.83 -5.97
C ILE A 297 -2.42 -5.50 -5.18
N GLN A 298 -2.66 -5.56 -3.88
CA GLN A 298 -2.51 -4.43 -2.95
C GLN A 298 -1.36 -4.66 -1.96
N VAL A 299 -0.93 -3.58 -1.30
CA VAL A 299 0.17 -3.59 -0.33
C VAL A 299 -0.15 -4.55 0.82
N GLU A 300 -1.39 -4.44 1.31
CA GLU A 300 -2.01 -5.13 2.45
C GLU A 300 -2.52 -6.55 2.15
N HIS A 301 -2.19 -7.14 1.00
CA HIS A 301 -2.50 -8.55 0.73
C HIS A 301 -1.98 -9.53 1.81
N PRO A 302 -0.84 -9.31 2.50
CA PRO A 302 -0.31 -10.27 3.47
C PRO A 302 -1.23 -10.59 4.64
N VAL A 303 -2.05 -9.64 5.11
CA VAL A 303 -3.00 -9.94 6.20
C VAL A 303 -4.04 -10.97 5.77
N THR A 304 -4.48 -10.92 4.50
CA THR A 304 -5.35 -11.95 3.92
C THR A 304 -4.63 -13.28 3.79
N GLU A 305 -3.37 -13.28 3.34
CA GLU A 305 -2.59 -14.53 3.23
C GLU A 305 -2.43 -15.21 4.59
N LEU A 306 -2.15 -14.46 5.66
CA LEU A 306 -1.93 -15.03 6.99
C LEU A 306 -3.19 -15.62 7.63
N VAL A 307 -4.37 -15.06 7.36
CA VAL A 307 -5.62 -15.59 7.91
C VAL A 307 -6.26 -16.68 7.05
N THR A 308 -5.95 -16.73 5.75
CA THR A 308 -6.52 -17.74 4.82
C THR A 308 -5.56 -18.88 4.50
N GLY A 309 -4.26 -18.68 4.65
CA GLY A 309 -3.23 -19.60 4.19
C GLY A 309 -3.06 -19.64 2.66
N VAL A 310 -3.71 -18.74 1.92
CA VAL A 310 -3.60 -18.64 0.46
C VAL A 310 -2.46 -17.69 0.09
N ASP A 311 -1.50 -18.17 -0.68
CA ASP A 311 -0.46 -17.34 -1.29
C ASP A 311 -1.02 -16.66 -2.55
N ILE A 312 -1.37 -15.39 -2.44
CA ILE A 312 -2.09 -14.63 -3.47
C ILE A 312 -1.21 -14.42 -4.70
N VAL A 313 0.08 -14.08 -4.52
CA VAL A 313 1.00 -13.87 -5.65
C VAL A 313 1.25 -15.18 -6.40
N ARG A 314 1.37 -16.30 -5.69
CA ARG A 314 1.50 -17.62 -6.31
C ARG A 314 0.23 -18.01 -7.07
N GLU A 315 -0.94 -17.69 -6.56
CA GLU A 315 -2.21 -17.86 -7.29
C GLU A 315 -2.26 -16.97 -8.54
N GLN A 316 -1.77 -15.72 -8.50
CA GLN A 316 -1.69 -14.88 -9.69
C GLN A 316 -0.82 -15.50 -10.79
N LEU A 317 0.38 -16.00 -10.44
CA LEU A 317 1.29 -16.66 -11.37
C LEU A 317 0.65 -17.94 -11.97
N ARG A 318 -0.01 -18.74 -11.11
CA ARG A 318 -0.75 -19.95 -11.52
C ARG A 318 -1.89 -19.63 -12.50
N ILE A 319 -2.71 -18.64 -12.19
CA ILE A 319 -3.83 -18.22 -13.04
C ILE A 319 -3.32 -17.69 -14.38
N ALA A 320 -2.26 -16.87 -14.37
CA ALA A 320 -1.64 -16.35 -15.59
C ALA A 320 -1.05 -17.47 -16.48
N ALA A 321 -0.57 -18.57 -15.86
CA ALA A 321 -0.15 -19.77 -16.57
C ALA A 321 -1.30 -20.56 -17.21
N GLY A 322 -2.56 -20.19 -16.94
CA GLY A 322 -3.75 -20.87 -17.42
C GLY A 322 -4.16 -22.08 -16.58
N GLU A 323 -3.54 -22.27 -15.41
CA GLU A 323 -3.90 -23.32 -14.47
C GLU A 323 -5.14 -22.92 -13.63
N PRO A 324 -5.96 -23.89 -13.19
CA PRO A 324 -7.01 -23.60 -12.22
C PRO A 324 -6.41 -23.17 -10.89
N MET A 325 -7.07 -22.24 -10.20
CA MET A 325 -6.61 -21.78 -8.87
C MET A 325 -6.54 -22.95 -7.88
N SER A 326 -5.56 -22.97 -6.98
CA SER A 326 -5.35 -24.12 -6.07
C SER A 326 -6.08 -24.01 -4.74
N CYS A 327 -6.42 -22.79 -4.34
CA CYS A 327 -7.14 -22.51 -3.09
C CYS A 327 -8.55 -23.14 -3.07
N GLY A 328 -9.00 -23.60 -1.89
CA GLY A 328 -10.29 -24.24 -1.68
C GLY A 328 -11.42 -23.26 -1.31
N GLU A 329 -12.38 -23.74 -0.52
CA GLU A 329 -13.39 -22.87 0.11
C GLU A 329 -12.73 -21.90 1.11
N LEU A 330 -13.39 -20.75 1.35
CA LEU A 330 -12.90 -19.74 2.26
C LEU A 330 -12.81 -20.30 3.69
N HIS A 331 -11.62 -20.25 4.27
CA HIS A 331 -11.39 -20.56 5.67
C HIS A 331 -10.55 -19.46 6.31
N ILE A 332 -11.17 -18.68 7.20
CA ILE A 332 -10.49 -17.60 7.94
C ILE A 332 -10.12 -18.11 9.33
N ARG A 333 -8.84 -17.98 9.70
CA ARG A 333 -8.32 -18.38 11.00
C ARG A 333 -7.49 -17.28 11.64
N GLY A 334 -7.85 -16.96 12.89
CA GLY A 334 -7.14 -15.97 13.68
C GLY A 334 -7.35 -14.55 13.16
N HIS A 335 -6.37 -13.70 13.43
CA HIS A 335 -6.39 -12.29 13.10
C HIS A 335 -4.99 -11.84 12.70
N ALA A 336 -4.89 -11.05 11.63
CA ALA A 336 -3.64 -10.47 11.16
C ALA A 336 -3.74 -8.94 11.10
N ILE A 337 -2.61 -8.29 11.40
CA ILE A 337 -2.46 -6.83 11.38
C ILE A 337 -1.19 -6.52 10.60
N GLU A 338 -1.29 -5.58 9.67
CA GLU A 338 -0.16 -4.97 8.96
C GLU A 338 -0.03 -3.50 9.37
N VAL A 339 1.20 -3.04 9.49
CA VAL A 339 1.54 -1.62 9.57
C VAL A 339 2.63 -1.29 8.55
N ARG A 340 2.52 -0.11 7.95
CA ARG A 340 3.49 0.37 6.95
C ARG A 340 4.56 1.23 7.61
N LEU A 341 5.78 0.68 7.69
CA LEU A 341 6.95 1.38 8.19
C LEU A 341 7.53 2.28 7.08
N TYR A 342 7.51 3.59 7.33
CA TYR A 342 8.01 4.60 6.42
C TYR A 342 9.20 5.35 7.02
N ALA A 343 10.13 5.77 6.16
CA ALA A 343 11.11 6.79 6.46
C ALA A 343 10.46 8.18 6.35
N GLU A 344 9.70 8.54 7.39
CA GLU A 344 8.98 9.80 7.49
C GLU A 344 8.98 10.32 8.93
N ASP A 345 8.96 11.64 9.09
CA ASP A 345 8.86 12.29 10.39
C ASP A 345 7.39 12.53 10.75
N ALA A 346 6.79 11.56 11.45
CA ALA A 346 5.40 11.64 11.91
C ALA A 346 5.11 12.88 12.79
N SER A 347 6.14 13.43 13.46
CA SER A 347 5.99 14.64 14.28
C SER A 347 6.01 15.94 13.48
N ASN A 348 6.56 15.89 12.27
CA ASN A 348 6.64 17.00 11.34
C ASN A 348 5.77 16.73 10.12
N ASN A 349 4.48 16.50 10.36
CA ASN A 349 3.47 16.27 9.33
C ASN A 349 3.85 15.14 8.33
N PHE A 350 4.56 14.13 8.83
CA PHE A 350 5.00 12.97 8.07
C PHE A 350 5.80 13.31 6.81
N LEU A 351 6.66 14.32 6.90
CA LEU A 351 7.58 14.63 5.80
C LEU A 351 8.55 13.45 5.57
N PRO A 352 8.80 13.04 4.31
CA PRO A 352 9.79 12.03 3.99
C PRO A 352 11.16 12.38 4.57
N ALA A 353 11.83 11.37 5.14
CA ALA A 353 13.15 11.50 5.75
C ALA A 353 14.17 10.68 4.95
N ILE A 354 15.00 11.37 4.19
CA ILE A 354 16.12 10.77 3.45
C ILE A 354 17.29 10.48 4.38
N GLY A 355 18.09 9.47 4.05
CA GLY A 355 19.31 9.16 4.79
C GLY A 355 19.60 7.65 4.88
N PRO A 356 20.74 7.29 5.48
CA PRO A 356 21.18 5.91 5.54
C PRO A 356 20.38 5.09 6.56
N LEU A 357 20.21 3.80 6.28
CA LEU A 357 19.74 2.79 7.22
C LEU A 357 20.96 2.19 7.93
N ALA A 358 21.61 2.98 8.78
CA ALA A 358 22.83 2.59 9.50
C ALA A 358 22.65 1.34 10.36
N VAL A 359 21.47 1.18 10.98
CA VAL A 359 21.04 -0.04 11.66
C VAL A 359 19.63 -0.37 11.22
N PHE A 360 19.41 -1.61 10.80
CA PHE A 360 18.09 -2.13 10.44
C PHE A 360 17.98 -3.57 10.93
N ILE A 361 17.41 -3.74 12.11
CA ILE A 361 17.25 -5.04 12.78
C ILE A 361 15.75 -5.29 12.92
N PRO A 362 15.15 -6.09 12.03
CA PRO A 362 13.73 -6.39 12.10
C PRO A 362 13.40 -7.33 13.27
N PRO A 363 12.17 -7.27 13.80
CA PRO A 363 11.71 -8.20 14.83
C PRO A 363 11.51 -9.61 14.23
N GLU A 364 11.80 -10.62 15.03
CA GLU A 364 11.64 -12.03 14.66
C GLU A 364 10.76 -12.78 15.68
N GLY A 365 10.22 -13.93 15.26
CA GLY A 365 9.49 -14.85 16.14
C GLY A 365 8.16 -15.35 15.56
N PRO A 366 7.46 -16.23 16.29
CA PRO A 366 6.23 -16.86 15.82
C PRO A 366 5.15 -15.83 15.49
N GLY A 367 4.56 -15.95 14.30
CA GLY A 367 3.48 -15.09 13.84
C GLY A 367 3.92 -13.68 13.46
N ILE A 368 5.21 -13.43 13.21
CA ILE A 368 5.70 -12.21 12.56
C ILE A 368 6.09 -12.53 11.13
N ARG A 369 5.75 -11.62 10.23
CA ARG A 369 6.22 -11.56 8.85
C ARG A 369 6.71 -10.15 8.55
N LEU A 370 7.81 -10.06 7.82
CA LEU A 370 8.34 -8.80 7.32
C LEU A 370 8.52 -8.90 5.80
N ASP A 371 7.83 -8.03 5.10
CA ASP A 371 8.01 -7.82 3.66
C ASP A 371 8.75 -6.49 3.50
N THR A 372 9.97 -6.52 2.95
CA THR A 372 10.83 -5.33 2.84
C THR A 372 11.62 -5.34 1.53
N GLY A 373 11.88 -4.14 1.00
CA GLY A 373 12.76 -3.91 -0.15
C GLY A 373 14.11 -3.32 0.22
N VAL A 374 14.41 -3.16 1.52
CA VAL A 374 15.64 -2.55 2.03
C VAL A 374 16.31 -3.45 3.07
N ARG A 375 17.57 -3.18 3.38
CA ARG A 375 18.37 -3.83 4.42
C ARG A 375 19.30 -2.83 5.10
N GLN A 376 19.95 -3.27 6.17
CA GLN A 376 20.97 -2.47 6.85
C GLN A 376 22.07 -2.08 5.85
N GLY A 377 22.44 -0.79 5.84
CA GLY A 377 23.43 -0.22 4.95
C GLY A 377 22.86 0.45 3.70
N ASP A 378 21.59 0.20 3.36
CA ASP A 378 20.92 0.89 2.25
C ASP A 378 20.64 2.37 2.59
N GLU A 379 20.22 3.14 1.59
CA GLU A 379 19.91 4.56 1.73
C GLU A 379 18.48 4.88 1.24
N VAL A 380 17.76 5.68 2.02
CA VAL A 380 16.47 6.24 1.63
C VAL A 380 16.72 7.49 0.78
N THR A 381 16.33 7.41 -0.49
CA THR A 381 16.52 8.50 -1.47
C THR A 381 15.20 9.26 -1.72
N PRO A 382 15.26 10.52 -2.22
CA PRO A 382 14.05 11.28 -2.52
C PRO A 382 13.33 10.84 -3.81
N ASN A 383 13.84 9.82 -4.50
CA ASN A 383 13.38 9.45 -5.85
C ASN A 383 12.07 8.65 -5.86
N TYR A 384 11.75 7.98 -4.76
CA TYR A 384 10.63 7.03 -4.67
C TYR A 384 9.84 7.17 -3.37
N ASP A 385 8.77 6.38 -3.26
CA ASP A 385 8.00 6.22 -2.03
C ASP A 385 8.93 5.77 -0.86
N PRO A 386 8.83 6.41 0.32
CA PRO A 386 9.75 6.15 1.44
C PRO A 386 9.36 4.93 2.31
N MET A 387 8.52 4.02 1.81
CA MET A 387 8.18 2.79 2.54
C MET A 387 9.40 1.89 2.66
N LEU A 388 9.77 1.56 3.90
CA LEU A 388 10.89 0.68 4.23
C LEU A 388 10.45 -0.77 4.29
N ALA A 389 9.33 -1.03 4.97
CA ALA A 389 8.83 -2.38 5.17
C ALA A 389 7.34 -2.38 5.50
N LYS A 390 6.72 -3.53 5.29
CA LYS A 390 5.44 -3.91 5.87
C LYS A 390 5.74 -4.86 7.01
N LEU A 391 5.34 -4.49 8.22
CA LEU A 391 5.43 -5.36 9.37
C LEU A 391 4.05 -5.99 9.59
N ILE A 392 3.97 -7.30 9.50
CA ILE A 392 2.73 -8.04 9.61
C ILE A 392 2.82 -9.01 10.78
N VAL A 393 1.77 -9.08 11.58
CA VAL A 393 1.63 -10.09 12.63
C VAL A 393 0.36 -10.88 12.45
N TRP A 394 0.36 -12.13 12.92
CA TRP A 394 -0.82 -12.98 13.03
C TRP A 394 -0.93 -13.55 14.44
N ALA A 395 -2.16 -13.70 14.93
CA ALA A 395 -2.47 -14.36 16.21
C ALA A 395 -3.81 -15.10 16.17
N PRO A 396 -4.08 -16.01 17.12
CA PRO A 396 -5.41 -16.60 17.32
C PRO A 396 -6.56 -15.60 17.56
N SER A 397 -6.28 -14.43 18.14
CA SER A 397 -7.27 -13.38 18.40
C SER A 397 -6.74 -12.00 18.05
N ARG A 398 -7.64 -11.04 17.80
CA ARG A 398 -7.27 -9.63 17.54
C ARG A 398 -6.48 -9.01 18.70
N GLU A 399 -6.88 -9.29 19.93
CA GLU A 399 -6.18 -8.81 21.13
C GLU A 399 -4.74 -9.31 21.16
N GLU A 400 -4.52 -10.60 20.92
CA GLU A 400 -3.18 -11.19 20.86
C GLU A 400 -2.38 -10.66 19.65
N ALA A 401 -3.03 -10.34 18.53
CA ALA A 401 -2.37 -9.72 17.38
C ALA A 401 -1.87 -8.32 17.73
N LEU A 402 -2.68 -7.50 18.41
CA LEU A 402 -2.26 -6.18 18.90
C LEU A 402 -1.12 -6.28 19.93
N GLN A 403 -1.18 -7.24 20.85
CA GLN A 403 -0.08 -7.52 21.78
C GLN A 403 1.22 -7.88 21.03
N ARG A 404 1.12 -8.74 20.01
CA ARG A 404 2.27 -9.15 19.19
C ARG A 404 2.82 -8.00 18.35
N MET A 405 1.96 -7.16 17.78
CA MET A 405 2.35 -5.98 17.00
C MET A 405 3.12 -4.98 17.87
N ARG A 406 2.63 -4.68 19.08
CA ARG A 406 3.32 -3.79 20.02
C ARG A 406 4.73 -4.28 20.33
N ARG A 407 4.88 -5.55 20.72
CA ARG A 407 6.20 -6.13 21.00
C ARG A 407 7.09 -6.14 19.75
N ALA A 408 6.55 -6.46 18.57
CA ALA A 408 7.33 -6.43 17.33
C ALA A 408 7.84 -5.02 16.99
N LEU A 409 7.01 -3.99 17.17
CA LEU A 409 7.40 -2.59 16.96
C LEU A 409 8.41 -2.08 18.00
N GLU A 410 8.33 -2.55 19.24
CA GLU A 410 9.32 -2.24 20.30
C GLU A 410 10.68 -2.91 20.06
N GLU A 411 10.69 -4.09 19.43
CA GLU A 411 11.92 -4.84 19.09
C GLU A 411 12.55 -4.37 17.78
N PHE A 412 11.81 -3.68 16.91
CA PHE A 412 12.33 -3.21 15.62
C PHE A 412 13.31 -2.05 15.84
N VAL A 413 14.58 -2.24 15.48
CA VAL A 413 15.59 -1.18 15.52
C VAL A 413 15.85 -0.64 14.13
N VAL A 414 15.53 0.64 13.91
CA VAL A 414 15.87 1.38 12.68
C VAL A 414 16.55 2.68 13.05
N LEU A 415 17.83 2.82 12.70
CA LEU A 415 18.66 3.99 13.01
C LEU A 415 19.33 4.52 11.73
N GLY A 416 19.58 5.84 11.71
CA GLY A 416 20.26 6.56 10.63
C GLY A 416 19.34 7.48 9.82
N THR A 417 18.04 7.17 9.78
CA THR A 417 16.99 8.06 9.27
C THR A 417 15.80 8.11 10.23
N THR A 418 15.00 9.17 10.15
CA THR A 418 13.76 9.29 10.91
C THR A 418 12.70 8.36 10.31
N THR A 419 11.93 7.69 11.17
CA THR A 419 10.85 6.79 10.75
C THR A 419 9.56 7.05 11.53
N ASN A 420 8.44 6.55 11.00
CA ASN A 420 7.16 6.55 11.71
C ASN A 420 7.03 5.43 12.75
N LEU A 421 8.08 4.64 13.02
CA LEU A 421 8.03 3.45 13.87
C LEU A 421 7.39 3.72 15.24
N ARG A 422 7.79 4.82 15.89
CA ARG A 422 7.23 5.19 17.20
C ARG A 422 5.76 5.57 17.13
N PHE A 423 5.34 6.27 16.08
CA PHE A 423 3.94 6.59 15.84
C PHE A 423 3.12 5.30 15.68
N LEU A 424 3.61 4.33 14.90
CA LEU A 424 2.95 3.04 14.73
C LEU A 424 2.81 2.28 16.06
N ARG A 425 3.84 2.32 16.92
CA ARG A 425 3.75 1.70 18.26
C ARG A 425 2.67 2.35 19.11
N GLU A 426 2.67 3.68 19.18
CA GLU A 426 1.66 4.43 19.95
C GLU A 426 0.25 4.28 19.36
N LEU A 427 0.12 4.13 18.04
CA LEU A 427 -1.14 3.87 17.36
C LEU A 427 -1.82 2.58 17.84
N CYS A 428 -1.03 1.54 18.15
CA CYS A 428 -1.57 0.29 18.71
C CYS A 428 -2.16 0.43 20.13
N ASP A 429 -1.87 1.52 20.83
CA ASP A 429 -2.40 1.80 22.18
C ASP A 429 -3.61 2.75 22.15
N VAL A 430 -4.05 3.20 20.97
CA VAL A 430 -5.19 4.12 20.83
C VAL A 430 -6.51 3.38 21.08
N PRO A 431 -7.44 3.92 21.91
CA PRO A 431 -8.72 3.27 22.22
C PRO A 431 -9.50 2.83 20.98
N ASP A 432 -9.64 3.68 19.97
CA ASP A 432 -10.36 3.35 18.74
C ASP A 432 -9.76 2.14 18.00
N VAL A 433 -8.42 2.00 18.02
CA VAL A 433 -7.73 0.83 17.46
C VAL A 433 -7.95 -0.39 18.34
N ILE A 434 -7.82 -0.29 19.67
CA ILE A 434 -8.02 -1.42 20.58
C ILE A 434 -9.46 -1.95 20.50
N GLU A 435 -10.45 -1.05 20.45
CA GLU A 435 -11.88 -1.36 20.45
C GLU A 435 -12.41 -1.68 19.05
N GLY A 436 -11.64 -1.38 17.99
CA GLY A 436 -12.05 -1.60 16.61
C GLY A 436 -13.11 -0.59 16.13
N THR A 437 -13.24 0.56 16.77
CA THR A 437 -14.19 1.63 16.42
C THR A 437 -13.59 2.68 15.49
N THR A 438 -12.53 2.31 14.77
CA THR A 438 -11.83 3.13 13.76
C THR A 438 -12.75 3.59 12.64
N ASP A 439 -12.47 4.78 12.09
CA ASP A 439 -13.08 5.35 10.90
C ASP A 439 -12.01 6.05 10.04
N THR A 440 -12.36 6.43 8.81
CA THR A 440 -11.42 7.08 7.85
C THR A 440 -10.92 8.46 8.25
N THR A 441 -11.47 9.06 9.31
CA THR A 441 -11.10 10.39 9.81
C THR A 441 -10.34 10.33 11.13
N MET A 442 -10.12 9.14 11.69
CA MET A 442 -9.60 8.93 13.04
C MET A 442 -8.27 9.65 13.30
N ILE A 443 -7.26 9.47 12.43
CA ILE A 443 -5.93 10.09 12.62
C ILE A 443 -6.06 11.62 12.63
N ASP A 444 -6.79 12.19 11.66
CA ASP A 444 -6.98 13.63 11.55
C ASP A 444 -7.81 14.19 12.73
N ARG A 445 -8.77 13.41 13.24
CA ARG A 445 -9.57 13.75 14.42
C ARG A 445 -8.76 13.75 15.71
N LEU A 446 -7.90 12.76 15.91
CA LEU A 446 -7.09 12.61 17.13
C LEU A 446 -5.88 13.53 17.14
N TRP A 447 -5.27 13.77 15.99
CA TRP A 447 -4.07 14.58 15.84
C TRP A 447 -4.21 15.67 14.75
N PRO A 448 -5.15 16.62 14.91
CA PRO A 448 -5.41 17.65 13.90
C PRO A 448 -4.24 18.61 13.67
N GLN A 449 -3.30 18.70 14.61
CA GLN A 449 -2.08 19.50 14.52
C GLN A 449 -0.82 18.64 14.30
N GLY A 450 -0.99 17.39 13.90
CA GLY A 450 0.07 16.39 13.84
C GLY A 450 0.26 15.63 15.15
N TRP A 451 0.77 14.42 15.05
CA TRP A 451 1.16 13.62 16.20
C TRP A 451 2.42 14.21 16.84
N THR A 452 2.55 14.16 18.16
CA THR A 452 3.78 14.60 18.84
C THR A 452 4.14 13.56 19.89
N PRO A 453 5.36 12.98 19.84
CA PRO A 453 5.76 11.98 20.80
C PRO A 453 5.90 12.59 22.19
N SER A 454 5.26 11.99 23.19
CA SER A 454 5.52 12.30 24.59
C SER A 454 6.72 11.48 25.07
N VAL A 455 7.91 12.08 25.11
CA VAL A 455 9.10 11.42 25.67
C VAL A 455 9.20 11.78 27.14
N PRO A 456 9.10 10.81 28.07
CA PRO A 456 9.33 11.10 29.47
C PRO A 456 10.76 11.61 29.69
N VAL A 457 10.93 12.65 30.51
CA VAL A 457 12.24 13.28 30.78
C VAL A 457 13.31 12.26 31.19
N HIS A 458 12.94 11.23 31.96
CA HIS A 458 13.89 10.20 32.38
C HIS A 458 14.41 9.32 31.22
N ILE A 459 13.63 9.12 30.15
CA ILE A 459 14.10 8.42 28.94
C ILE A 459 15.05 9.32 28.17
N GLU A 460 14.75 10.61 28.08
CA GLU A 460 15.63 11.59 27.45
C GLU A 460 16.98 11.68 28.21
N ASP A 461 16.95 11.80 29.53
CA ASP A 461 18.14 11.78 30.39
C ASP A 461 18.94 10.48 30.23
N ALA A 462 18.27 9.33 30.17
CA ALA A 462 18.92 8.04 29.95
C ALA A 462 19.57 7.94 28.57
N ALA A 463 18.91 8.45 27.53
CA ALA A 463 19.45 8.49 26.17
C ALA A 463 20.67 9.42 26.08
N LEU A 464 20.60 10.61 26.70
CA LEU A 464 21.72 11.55 26.80
C LEU A 464 22.90 10.94 27.58
N MET A 465 22.63 10.23 28.67
CA MET A 465 23.65 9.53 29.44
C MET A 465 24.30 8.40 28.63
N ALA A 466 23.51 7.58 27.95
CA ALA A 466 24.01 6.52 27.08
C ALA A 466 24.87 7.07 25.94
N ALA A 467 24.43 8.16 25.30
CA ALA A 467 25.19 8.86 24.27
C ALA A 467 26.51 9.41 24.81
N ALA A 468 26.50 10.06 25.98
CA ALA A 468 27.70 10.59 26.63
C ALA A 468 28.70 9.48 27.02
N ILE A 469 28.20 8.34 27.53
CA ILE A 469 29.04 7.16 27.82
C ILE A 469 29.61 6.58 26.52
N GLY A 470 28.80 6.44 25.47
CA GLY A 470 29.25 5.94 24.18
C GLY A 470 30.35 6.80 23.55
N GLU A 471 30.20 8.12 23.65
CA GLU A 471 31.20 9.10 23.23
C GLU A 471 32.50 8.99 24.05
N SER A 472 32.39 8.99 25.38
CA SER A 472 33.54 8.88 26.29
C SER A 472 34.28 7.54 26.14
N ALA A 473 33.55 6.44 25.95
CA ALA A 473 34.11 5.12 25.70
C ALA A 473 34.71 4.98 24.30
N GLY A 474 34.47 5.95 23.40
CA GLY A 474 34.96 5.95 22.02
C GLY A 474 34.30 4.88 21.16
N LEU A 475 33.04 4.50 21.44
CA LEU A 475 32.33 3.46 20.70
C LEU A 475 32.05 3.84 19.24
N HIS A 476 32.01 5.14 18.92
CA HIS A 476 31.92 5.65 17.56
C HIS A 476 33.25 5.53 16.78
N ARG A 477 34.38 5.31 17.47
CA ARG A 477 35.68 5.19 16.82
C ARG A 477 35.74 3.78 16.23
N LEU A 478 35.51 3.68 14.93
CA LEU A 478 35.86 2.50 14.16
C LEU A 478 37.25 2.05 14.63
N THR A 479 37.37 0.84 15.16
CA THR A 479 38.65 0.19 15.27
C THR A 479 39.19 0.09 13.86
N SER A 480 40.02 1.05 13.46
CA SER A 480 40.95 0.88 12.37
C SER A 480 41.85 -0.25 12.82
N THR A 481 41.47 -1.49 12.53
CA THR A 481 42.42 -2.60 12.50
C THR A 481 43.39 -2.20 11.42
N SER A 482 44.48 -1.57 11.84
CA SER A 482 45.55 -1.12 10.98
C SER A 482 46.00 -2.31 10.16
N SER A 483 45.70 -2.28 8.86
CA SER A 483 46.56 -2.85 7.85
C SER A 483 47.90 -2.12 7.91
N SER A 484 48.66 -2.33 8.98
CA SER A 484 50.06 -1.93 9.03
C SER A 484 50.79 -2.87 8.08
N GLY A 485 51.02 -2.35 6.89
CA GLY A 485 51.89 -2.96 5.90
C GLY A 485 53.25 -3.34 6.49
N SER A 486 53.87 -4.29 5.80
CA SER A 486 55.30 -4.53 5.72
C SER A 486 56.17 -3.45 6.40
N ASN A 487 56.52 -3.69 7.66
CA ASN A 487 57.69 -3.07 8.28
C ASN A 487 58.77 -4.13 8.42
N ASP A 488 59.60 -4.18 7.39
CA ASP A 488 60.95 -4.66 7.44
C ASP A 488 61.69 -3.86 8.54
N SER A 489 61.94 -4.46 9.71
CA SER A 489 62.88 -3.89 10.69
C SER A 489 63.43 -4.95 11.65
N SER A 490 64.68 -5.31 11.40
CA SER A 490 65.60 -6.05 12.24
C SER A 490 66.03 -5.22 13.47
N GLY A 491 65.10 -4.96 14.40
CA GLY A 491 65.39 -4.25 15.65
C GLY A 491 64.59 -4.78 16.85
N PRO A 492 65.13 -4.68 18.08
CA PRO A 492 64.47 -5.25 19.25
C PRO A 492 63.16 -4.51 19.56
N VAL A 493 62.12 -5.31 19.81
CA VAL A 493 60.77 -4.84 20.14
C VAL A 493 60.81 -3.95 21.38
N SER A 494 60.27 -2.73 21.27
CA SER A 494 60.14 -1.81 22.39
C SER A 494 59.12 -2.33 23.41
N PRO A 495 59.45 -2.42 24.71
CA PRO A 495 58.52 -2.86 25.75
C PRO A 495 57.37 -1.86 25.99
N PHE A 496 57.37 -0.71 25.32
CA PHE A 496 56.34 0.32 25.46
C PHE A 496 55.20 0.19 24.43
N ALA A 497 55.30 -0.75 23.46
CA ALA A 497 54.25 -0.95 22.46
C ALA A 497 52.96 -1.58 23.03
N THR A 498 53.00 -2.15 24.23
CA THR A 498 51.84 -2.78 24.90
C THR A 498 51.22 -1.91 25.99
N LEU A 499 51.72 -0.69 26.23
CA LEU A 499 51.15 0.21 27.23
C LEU A 499 49.96 0.98 26.65
N ASN A 500 48.84 0.27 26.48
CA ASN A 500 47.50 0.85 26.46
C ASN A 500 47.19 1.44 27.84
N ARG A 501 47.58 2.69 28.09
CA ARG A 501 47.10 3.44 29.25
C ARG A 501 45.93 4.33 28.85
N ARG A 502 44.71 3.85 29.13
CA ARG A 502 43.60 4.71 29.51
C ARG A 502 43.86 5.21 30.93
N TYR A 503 43.77 6.51 31.14
CA TYR A 503 43.61 7.16 32.45
C TYR A 503 42.78 8.42 32.23
N PRO A 504 42.00 8.81 33.27
CA PRO A 504 40.56 8.96 33.26
C PRO A 504 40.01 10.08 32.38
#